data_AF-A0A2N0KGY6-F1
#
_entry.id   AF-A0A2N0KGY6-F1
#
_cell.length_a   1.000
_cell.length_b   1.000
_cell.length_c   1.000
_cell.angle_alpha   90.00
_cell.angle_beta   90.00
_cell.angle_gamma   90.00
#
_symmetry.space_group_name_H-M   'P 1'
#
loop_
_entity.id
_entity.type
_entity.pdbx_description
1 polymer ?
#
loop_
_entity_poly.entity_id
_entity_poly.type
_entity_poly.pdbx_seq_one_letter_code
_entity_poly.pdbx_strand_id
1 'polypeptide(L)' 'MNAFDQTALFMVIVVPLVGALISMFIAKDRPKDAWYFAILVSFITLVLSIAIFARYDYTAGGFQFTRDFQWL' A
#
# COMPACT_ATOMS: atom_id res chain seq x y z
N MET A 1 -0.62 18.75 -8.37
CA MET A 1 -0.68 17.40 -7.76
C MET A 1 -1.03 17.57 -6.30
N ASN A 2 -2.08 16.91 -5.82
CA ASN A 2 -2.44 16.98 -4.42
C ASN A 2 -1.38 16.21 -3.59
N ALA A 3 -0.97 16.75 -2.44
CA ALA A 3 -0.10 16.05 -1.51
C ALA A 3 -0.72 14.71 -1.08
N PHE A 4 -2.05 14.65 -1.01
CA PHE A 4 -2.78 13.41 -0.74
C PHE A 4 -2.51 12.35 -1.79
N ASP A 5 -2.62 12.65 -3.09
CA ASP A 5 -2.51 11.65 -4.17
C ASP A 5 -1.11 11.02 -4.20
N GLN A 6 -0.07 11.85 -4.05
CA GLN A 6 1.31 11.40 -4.01
C GLN A 6 1.57 10.48 -2.80
N THR A 7 1.06 10.87 -1.64
CA THR A 7 1.26 10.11 -0.40
C THR A 7 0.45 8.81 -0.41
N ALA A 8 -0.78 8.85 -0.92
CA ALA A 8 -1.67 7.70 -1.09
C ALA A 8 -1.05 6.64 -2.01
N LEU A 9 -0.58 7.06 -3.21
CA LEU A 9 0.08 6.17 -4.16
C LEU A 9 1.31 5.50 -3.53
N PHE A 10 2.15 6.29 -2.86
CA PHE A 10 3.35 5.79 -2.21
C PHE A 10 3.02 4.80 -1.09
N MET A 11 2.05 5.11 -0.24
CA MET A 11 1.65 4.26 0.88
C MET A 11 1.09 2.91 0.42
N VAL A 12 0.24 2.89 -0.62
CA VAL A 12 -0.32 1.63 -1.16
C VAL A 12 0.75 0.69 -1.71
N ILE A 13 1.86 1.22 -2.22
CA ILE A 13 2.98 0.42 -2.70
C ILE A 13 3.89 -0.01 -1.54
N VAL A 14 4.27 0.93 -0.67
CA VAL A 14 5.29 0.71 0.36
C VAL A 14 4.79 -0.15 1.52
N VAL A 15 3.54 -0.03 1.92
CA VAL A 15 2.99 -0.81 3.06
C VAL A 15 3.07 -2.33 2.83
N PRO A 16 2.53 -2.89 1.72
CA PRO A 16 2.66 -4.32 1.48
C PRO A 16 4.11 -4.74 1.19
N LEU A 17 4.92 -3.88 0.58
CA LEU A 17 6.34 -4.16 0.33
C LEU A 17 7.13 -4.27 1.63
N VAL A 18 7.00 -3.29 2.53
CA VAL A 18 7.64 -3.30 3.84
C VAL A 18 7.12 -4.46 4.68
N GLY A 19 5.83 -4.76 4.62
CA GLY A 19 5.26 -5.96 5.23
C GLY A 19 5.96 -7.23 4.73
N ALA A 20 6.09 -7.40 3.41
CA ALA A 20 6.81 -8.55 2.85
C ALA A 20 8.28 -8.62 3.33
N LEU A 21 8.99 -7.49 3.34
CA LEU A 21 10.38 -7.43 3.84
C LEU A 21 10.48 -7.81 5.32
N ILE A 22 9.57 -7.30 6.16
CA ILE A 22 9.54 -7.64 7.60
C ILE A 22 9.23 -9.13 7.79
N SER A 23 8.35 -9.70 6.97
CA SER A 23 7.99 -11.12 7.06
C SER A 23 9.19 -12.06 6.85
N MET A 24 10.23 -11.62 6.12
CA MET A 24 11.46 -12.39 5.93
C MET A 24 12.24 -12.63 7.23
N PHE A 25 12.04 -11.79 8.25
CA PHE A 25 12.67 -11.92 9.55
C PHE A 25 11.86 -12.79 10.52
N ILE A 26 10.65 -13.26 10.13
CA ILE A 26 9.84 -14.14 10.96
C ILE A 26 10.40 -15.56 10.87
N ALA A 27 10.67 -16.15 12.04
CA ALA A 27 11.27 -17.46 12.14
C ALA A 27 10.35 -18.56 11.59
N LYS A 28 10.93 -19.49 10.81
CA LYS A 28 10.19 -20.54 10.08
C LYS A 28 9.46 -21.54 10.99
N ASP A 29 9.92 -21.68 12.23
CA ASP A 29 9.33 -22.54 13.26
C ASP A 29 8.00 -22.00 13.80
N ARG A 30 7.63 -20.75 13.46
CA ARG A 30 6.38 -20.11 13.91
C ARG A 30 5.48 -19.68 12.74
N PRO A 31 4.91 -20.64 11.98
CA PRO A 31 4.06 -20.32 10.82
C PRO A 31 2.80 -19.54 11.20
N LYS A 32 2.29 -19.69 12.43
CA LYS A 32 1.13 -18.94 12.93
C LYS A 32 1.44 -17.44 13.05
N ASP A 33 2.63 -17.08 13.53
CA ASP A 33 3.04 -15.68 13.71
C ASP A 33 3.16 -14.98 12.35
N ALA A 34 3.75 -15.67 11.36
CA ALA A 34 3.82 -15.18 9.98
C ALA A 34 2.42 -14.98 9.37
N TRP A 35 1.48 -15.90 9.64
CA TRP A 35 0.11 -15.82 9.15
C TRP A 35 -0.64 -14.63 9.74
N TYR A 36 -0.61 -14.43 11.06
CA TYR A 36 -1.23 -13.27 11.70
C TYR A 36 -0.62 -11.94 11.23
N PHE A 37 0.70 -11.91 11.06
CA PHE A 37 1.38 -10.74 10.54
C PHE A 37 0.94 -10.41 9.10
N ALA A 38 0.86 -11.42 8.22
CA ALA A 38 0.38 -11.24 6.85
C ALA A 38 -1.07 -10.73 6.80
N ILE A 39 -1.94 -11.23 7.68
CA ILE A 39 -3.32 -10.72 7.83
C ILE A 39 -3.32 -9.25 8.22
N LEU A 40 -2.52 -8.87 9.22
CA LEU A 40 -2.43 -7.49 9.69
C LEU A 40 -1.97 -6.54 8.57
N VAL A 41 -0.91 -6.91 7.84
CA VAL A 41 -0.42 -6.11 6.70
C VAL A 41 -1.48 -6.00 5.61
N SER A 42 -2.16 -7.11 5.29
CA SER A 42 -3.23 -7.13 4.28
C SER A 42 -4.41 -6.25 4.69
N PHE A 43 -4.79 -6.29 5.96
CA PHE A 43 -5.86 -5.47 6.51
C PHE A 43 -5.52 -3.97 6.43
N ILE A 44 -4.30 -3.57 6.79
CA ILE A 44 -3.85 -2.18 6.65
C ILE A 44 -3.89 -1.74 5.18
N THR A 45 -3.43 -2.60 4.27
CA THR A 45 -3.43 -2.32 2.82
C THR A 45 -4.86 -2.17 2.28
N LEU A 46 -5.80 -2.98 2.77
CA LEU A 46 -7.22 -2.89 2.43
C LEU A 46 -7.83 -1.57 2.92
N VAL A 47 -7.58 -1.20 4.18
CA VAL A 47 -8.08 0.07 4.74
C VAL A 47 -7.56 1.26 3.95
N LEU A 48 -6.27 1.26 3.59
CA LEU A 48 -5.69 2.29 2.72
C LEU A 48 -6.38 2.34 1.35
N SER A 49 -6.59 1.18 0.74
CA SER A 49 -7.26 1.09 -0.58
C SER A 49 -8.68 1.65 -0.53
N ILE A 50 -9.45 1.34 0.53
CA ILE A 50 -10.80 1.89 0.74
C ILE A 50 -10.74 3.41 0.96
N ALA A 51 -9.79 3.90 1.76
CA ALA A 51 -9.65 5.34 2.01
C ALA A 51 -9.32 6.12 0.73
N ILE A 52 -8.52 5.54 -0.16
CA ILE A 52 -8.18 6.10 -1.47
C ILE A 52 -9.42 6.09 -2.38
N PHE A 53 -10.13 4.97 -2.44
CA PHE A 53 -11.35 4.84 -3.23
C PHE A 53 -12.43 5.84 -2.79
N ALA A 54 -12.61 6.04 -1.49
CA ALA A 54 -13.59 6.97 -0.94
C ALA A 54 -13.29 8.45 -1.26
N ARG A 55 -12.02 8.78 -1.55
CA ARG A 55 -11.56 10.14 -1.89
C ARG A 55 -11.33 10.34 -3.39
N TYR A 56 -11.62 9.34 -4.21
CA TYR A 56 -11.47 9.42 -5.66
C TYR A 56 -12.45 10.44 -6.25
N ASP A 57 -11.96 11.34 -7.11
CA ASP A 57 -12.81 12.31 -7.79
C ASP A 57 -13.37 11.73 -9.10
N TYR A 58 -14.64 11.33 -9.11
CA TYR A 58 -15.25 10.74 -10.31
C TYR A 58 -15.43 11.70 -11.48
N THR A 59 -15.27 13.01 -11.26
CA THR A 59 -15.44 14.05 -12.28
C THR A 59 -14.13 14.48 -12.93
N ALA A 60 -13.00 14.22 -12.27
CA ALA A 60 -11.69 14.45 -12.83
C ALA A 60 -11.37 13.39 -13.88
N GLY A 61 -11.22 13.81 -15.15
CA GLY A 61 -10.77 12.95 -16.23
C GLY A 61 -9.29 12.55 -16.12
N GLY A 62 -8.92 11.40 -16.66
CA GLY A 62 -7.55 10.88 -16.63
C GLY A 62 -7.20 10.10 -15.35
N PHE A 63 -5.91 9.82 -15.15
CA PHE A 63 -5.41 9.13 -13.95
C PHE A 63 -5.08 10.14 -12.84
N GLN A 64 -5.52 9.88 -11.61
CA GLN A 64 -5.31 10.78 -10.45
C GLN A 64 -4.04 10.45 -9.66
N PHE A 65 -3.80 9.17 -9.39
CA PHE A 65 -2.66 8.71 -8.60
C PHE A 65 -1.46 8.41 -9.52
N THR A 66 -0.88 9.45 -10.12
CA THR A 66 0.27 9.31 -11.04
C THR A 66 1.55 9.89 -10.45
N ARG A 67 2.67 9.26 -10.79
CA ARG A 67 4.01 9.77 -10.50
C ARG A 67 4.95 9.28 -11.58
N ASP A 68 5.47 10.23 -12.36
CA ASP A 68 6.42 9.94 -13.44
C ASP A 68 7.86 10.04 -12.92
N PHE A 69 8.70 9.13 -13.40
CA PHE A 69 10.13 9.13 -13.13
C PHE A 69 10.86 9.04 -14.45
N GLN A 70 11.78 9.98 -14.67
CA GLN A 70 12.73 9.85 -15.77
C GLN A 70 13.71 8.73 -15.40
N TRP A 71 13.68 7.65 -16.18
CA TRP A 71 14.46 6.44 -15.89
C TRP A 71 15.88 6.48 -16.52
N LEU A 72 16.11 7.36 -17.50
CA LEU A 72 17.39 7.60 -18.19
C LEU A 72 17.58 9.09 -18.49
#